data_AF-A0A2H9PFD3-F1
#
_entry.id   AF-A0A2H9PFD3-F1
#
_cell.length_a   1.000
_cell.length_b   1.000
_cell.length_c   1.000
_cell.angle_alpha   90.00
_cell.angle_beta   90.00
_cell.angle_gamma   90.00
#
_symmetry.space_group_name_H-M   'P 1'
#
loop_
_entity.id
_entity.type
_entity.pdbx_description
1 polymer ?
#
loop_
_entity_poly.entity_id
_entity_poly.type
_entity_poly.pdbx_seq_one_letter_code
_entity_poly.pdbx_strand_id
1 'polypeptide(L)'
;TNLNEGRVFMIIHPENIVISKNSILTSARNSFKGKICEISKIPRREGIIKVVADVGIPLAVFITKQAFEELNLGINDKIYVYFKANEVYVF
;
A
#
# COMPACT_ATOMS: atom_id res chain seq x y z
N THR A 1 -16.97 -7.98 -22.25
CA THR A 1 -17.23 -7.02 -21.16
C THR A 1 -17.38 -5.67 -21.81
N ASN A 2 -18.51 -4.98 -21.68
CA ASN A 2 -18.61 -3.60 -22.19
C ASN A 2 -17.69 -2.73 -21.32
N LEU A 3 -16.59 -2.27 -21.92
CA LEU A 3 -15.67 -1.33 -21.29
C LEU A 3 -16.30 0.05 -21.44
N ASN A 4 -16.81 0.58 -20.33
CA ASN A 4 -17.26 1.97 -20.28
C ASN A 4 -16.08 2.83 -19.85
N GLU A 5 -15.79 3.87 -20.61
CA GLU A 5 -14.71 4.82 -20.32
C GLU A 5 -15.29 6.07 -19.65
N GLY A 6 -14.59 6.57 -18.63
CA GLY A 6 -15.04 7.74 -17.87
C GLY A 6 -14.10 8.05 -16.71
N ARG A 7 -14.27 9.23 -16.13
CA ARG A 7 -13.60 9.58 -14.86
C ARG A 7 -14.34 8.89 -13.73
N VAL A 8 -13.60 8.16 -12.91
CA VAL A 8 -14.11 7.40 -11.75
C VAL A 8 -13.27 7.72 -10.52
N PHE A 9 -13.82 7.47 -9.34
CA PHE A 9 -13.09 7.48 -8.09
C PHE A 9 -12.76 6.05 -7.68
N MET A 10 -11.52 5.82 -7.23
CA MET A 10 -11.09 4.55 -6.66
C MET A 10 -10.81 4.72 -5.17
N ILE A 11 -11.36 3.82 -4.36
CA ILE A 11 -11.13 3.76 -2.91
C ILE A 11 -10.60 2.38 -2.56
N ILE A 12 -9.54 2.35 -1.77
CA ILE A 12 -8.99 1.14 -1.17
C ILE A 12 -8.66 1.42 0.29
N HIS A 13 -8.95 0.45 1.14
CA HIS A 13 -8.58 0.51 2.55
C HIS A 13 -7.06 0.30 2.72
N PRO A 14 -6.37 1.12 3.53
CA PRO A 14 -4.92 1.04 3.69
C PRO A 14 -4.44 -0.29 4.28
N GLU A 15 -5.29 -1.01 5.01
CA GLU A 15 -5.06 -2.37 5.52
C GLU A 15 -5.08 -3.46 4.45
N ASN A 16 -5.69 -3.20 3.28
CA ASN A 16 -5.72 -4.13 2.14
C ASN A 16 -4.50 -3.98 1.22
N ILE A 17 -3.59 -3.05 1.55
CA ILE A 17 -2.38 -2.82 0.79
C ILE A 17 -1.22 -3.55 1.48
N VAL A 18 -0.52 -4.37 0.71
CA VAL A 18 0.66 -5.13 1.15
C VAL A 18 1.92 -4.47 0.61
N ILE A 19 2.99 -4.45 1.40
CA ILE A 19 4.31 -3.97 0.96
C ILE A 19 5.39 -5.04 1.11
N SER A 20 6.43 -4.97 0.29
CA SER A 20 7.62 -5.82 0.42
C SER A 20 8.88 -5.08 -0.06
N LYS A 21 10.05 -5.48 0.46
CA LYS A 21 11.35 -4.97 -0.03
C LYS A 21 11.77 -5.56 -1.38
N ASN A 22 11.37 -6.81 -1.62
CA ASN A 22 11.68 -7.54 -2.85
C ASN A 22 10.41 -7.82 -3.64
N SER A 23 10.51 -7.91 -4.97
CA SER A 23 9.37 -8.33 -5.79
C SER A 23 8.96 -9.75 -5.42
N ILE A 24 7.65 -9.97 -5.25
CA ILE A 24 7.09 -11.30 -4.96
C ILE A 24 6.13 -11.73 -6.06
N LEU A 25 6.03 -13.04 -6.29
CA LEU A 25 4.96 -13.60 -7.10
C LEU A 25 3.68 -13.65 -6.27
N THR A 26 2.60 -13.04 -6.78
CA THR A 26 1.32 -12.94 -6.07
C THR A 26 0.17 -12.89 -7.07
N SER A 27 -1.04 -13.19 -6.60
CA SER A 27 -2.29 -13.03 -7.36
C SER A 27 -2.79 -11.59 -7.41
N ALA A 28 -2.19 -10.68 -6.64
CA ALA A 28 -2.51 -9.26 -6.69
C ALA A 28 -2.29 -8.71 -8.10
N ARG A 29 -3.34 -8.12 -8.68
CA ARG A 29 -3.30 -7.55 -10.04
C ARG A 29 -2.71 -6.15 -10.07
N ASN A 30 -2.83 -5.41 -8.98
CA ASN A 30 -2.23 -4.10 -8.82
C ASN A 30 -0.90 -4.29 -8.09
N SER A 31 0.19 -3.92 -8.76
CA SER A 31 1.56 -4.06 -8.27
C SER A 31 2.38 -2.87 -8.77
N PHE A 32 2.98 -2.14 -7.83
CA PHE A 32 3.72 -0.93 -8.12
C PHE A 32 5.04 -0.91 -7.38
N LYS A 33 6.07 -0.34 -8.01
CA LYS A 33 7.31 0.04 -7.32
C LYS A 33 7.14 1.44 -6.77
N GLY A 34 7.64 1.67 -5.57
CA GLY A 34 7.56 2.95 -4.92
C GLY A 34 8.64 3.17 -3.90
N LYS A 35 8.52 4.29 -3.18
CA LYS A 35 9.46 4.72 -2.17
C LYS A 35 8.71 5.21 -0.93
N ILE A 36 9.18 4.85 0.26
CA ILE A 36 8.57 5.34 1.50
C ILE A 36 8.90 6.82 1.68
N CYS A 37 7.87 7.66 1.86
CA CYS A 37 8.00 9.09 2.06
C CYS A 37 7.52 9.58 3.44
N GLU A 38 6.66 8.81 4.12
CA GLU A 38 6.22 9.11 5.49
C GLU A 38 6.12 7.80 6.30
N ILE A 39 6.52 7.86 7.57
CA ILE A 39 6.26 6.81 8.55
C ILE A 39 5.72 7.50 9.80
N SER A 40 4.56 7.04 10.29
CA SER A 40 3.93 7.62 11.47
C SER A 40 3.19 6.55 12.29
N LYS A 41 3.14 6.78 13.62
CA LYS A 41 2.28 5.99 14.51
C LYS A 41 0.85 6.50 14.41
N ILE A 42 -0.12 5.61 14.54
CA ILE A 42 -1.54 5.99 14.56
C ILE A 42 -2.00 6.15 16.02
N PRO A 43 -2.53 7.32 16.42
CA PRO A 43 -3.07 7.51 17.76
C PRO A 43 -4.11 6.44 18.11
N ARG A 44 -4.01 5.87 19.32
CA ARG A 44 -4.90 4.80 19.83
C ARG A 44 -4.83 3.46 19.07
N ARG A 45 -3.82 3.25 18.20
CA ARG A 45 -3.57 1.97 17.52
C ARG A 45 -2.08 1.59 17.61
N GLU A 46 -1.63 1.25 18.81
CA GLU A 46 -0.19 1.05 19.10
C GLU A 46 0.48 -0.09 18.31
N GLY A 47 -0.30 -1.08 17.87
CA GLY A 47 0.18 -2.20 17.06
C GLY A 47 0.27 -1.91 15.56
N ILE A 48 -0.13 -0.73 15.10
CA ILE A 48 -0.20 -0.38 13.67
C ILE A 48 0.69 0.82 13.37
N ILE A 49 1.46 0.70 12.29
CA ILE A 49 2.28 1.75 11.71
C ILE A 49 1.66 2.18 10.39
N LYS A 50 1.49 3.48 10.19
CA LYS A 50 1.17 4.08 8.90
C LYS A 50 2.47 4.30 8.14
N VAL A 51 2.53 3.76 6.93
CA VAL A 51 3.56 4.02 5.94
C VAL A 51 2.89 4.72 4.77
N VAL A 52 3.46 5.82 4.28
CA VAL A 52 3.05 6.39 2.99
C VAL A 52 4.10 6.06 1.96
N ALA A 53 3.68 5.38 0.90
CA ALA A 53 4.49 5.01 -0.24
C ALA A 53 4.15 5.91 -1.43
N ASP A 54 5.14 6.55 -2.02
CA ASP A 54 5.01 7.22 -3.30
C ASP A 54 5.25 6.22 -4.44
N VAL A 55 4.19 5.92 -5.19
CA VAL A 55 4.20 5.07 -6.40
C VAL A 55 3.90 5.87 -7.68
N GLY A 56 4.10 7.19 -7.64
CA GLY A 56 3.57 8.17 -8.59
C GLY A 56 2.34 8.92 -8.03
N ILE A 57 1.69 8.33 -7.03
CA ILE A 57 0.74 8.97 -6.11
C ILE A 57 1.04 8.49 -4.68
N PRO A 58 0.76 9.29 -3.64
CA PRO A 58 0.92 8.86 -2.26
C PRO A 58 -0.17 7.84 -1.87
N LEU A 59 0.24 6.65 -1.47
CA LEU A 59 -0.64 5.61 -0.93
C LEU A 59 -0.32 5.36 0.53
N ALA A 60 -1.32 5.53 1.39
CA ALA A 60 -1.22 5.14 2.79
C ALA A 60 -1.40 3.62 2.92
N VAL A 61 -0.51 2.98 3.68
CA VAL A 61 -0.48 1.55 3.94
C VAL A 61 -0.39 1.36 5.44
N PHE A 62 -1.27 0.54 6.00
CA PHE A 62 -1.25 0.20 7.42
C PHE A 62 -0.67 -1.18 7.60
N ILE A 63 0.44 -1.26 8.32
CA ILE A 63 1.12 -2.53 8.62
C ILE A 63 1.23 -2.72 10.12
N THR A 64 1.40 -3.96 10.55
CA THR A 64 1.68 -4.23 11.96
C THR A 64 3.05 -3.66 12.33
N LYS A 65 3.20 -3.25 13.60
CA LYS A 65 4.49 -2.83 14.15
C LYS A 65 5.56 -3.91 13.99
N GLN A 66 5.18 -5.18 14.18
CA GLN A 66 6.06 -6.32 13.96
C GLN A 66 6.56 -6.38 12.50
N ALA A 67 5.68 -6.29 11.50
CA ALA A 67 6.10 -6.31 10.10
C ALA A 67 6.99 -5.10 9.74
N PHE A 68 6.71 -3.93 10.31
CA PHE A 68 7.56 -2.74 10.14
C PHE A 68 9.00 -3.00 10.63
N GLU A 69 9.13 -3.59 11.83
CA GLU A 69 10.42 -3.92 12.46
C GLU A 69 11.15 -5.05 11.70
N GLU A 70 10.46 -6.13 11.34
CA GLU A 70 11.03 -7.28 10.61
C GLU A 70 11.52 -6.89 9.20
N LEU A 71 10.76 -6.04 8.50
CA LEU A 71 11.16 -5.52 7.19
C LEU A 71 12.24 -4.42 7.30
N ASN A 72 12.51 -3.92 8.51
CA ASN A 72 13.46 -2.84 8.80
C ASN A 72 13.25 -1.64 7.86
N LEU A 73 12.01 -1.14 7.80
CA LEU A 73 11.61 -0.10 6.84
C LEU A 73 12.09 1.29 7.27
N GLY A 74 12.67 2.03 6.34
CA GLY A 74 13.11 3.40 6.53
C GLY A 74 12.46 4.39 5.56
N ILE A 75 12.47 5.68 5.93
CA ILE A 75 12.23 6.75 4.96
C ILE A 75 13.23 6.59 3.82
N ASN A 76 12.75 6.76 2.60
CA ASN A 76 13.46 6.57 1.35
C ASN A 76 13.71 5.13 0.89
N ASP A 77 13.28 4.11 1.64
CA ASP A 77 13.39 2.72 1.18
C ASP A 77 12.58 2.50 -0.10
N LYS A 78 13.19 1.77 -1.04
CA LYS A 78 12.52 1.27 -2.24
C LYS A 78 11.72 0.03 -1.84
N ILE A 79 10.43 0.05 -2.17
CA ILE A 79 9.50 -1.04 -1.85
C ILE A 79 8.62 -1.36 -3.06
N TYR A 80 7.98 -2.51 -2.97
CA TYR A 80 6.88 -2.89 -3.84
C TYR A 80 5.57 -2.80 -3.04
N VAL A 81 4.52 -2.34 -3.69
CA VAL A 81 3.18 -2.16 -3.14
C VAL A 81 2.22 -3.04 -3.94
N TYR A 82 1.36 -3.78 -3.27
CA TYR A 82 0.41 -4.70 -3.88
C TYR A 82 -0.97 -4.56 -3.26
N PHE A 83 -2.01 -4.71 -4.08
CA PHE A 83 -3.36 -4.93 -3.60
C PHE A 83 -4.18 -5.68 -4.64
N LYS A 84 -5.19 -6.42 -4.19
CA LYS A 84 -6.03 -7.18 -5.13
C LYS A 84 -7.03 -6.25 -5.80
N ALA A 85 -7.34 -6.52 -7.07
CA ALA A 85 -8.32 -5.72 -7.81
C ALA A 85 -9.73 -5.76 -7.18
N ASN A 86 -10.09 -6.86 -6.51
CA ASN A 86 -11.38 -7.02 -5.85
C ASN A 86 -11.47 -6.32 -4.47
N GLU A 87 -10.41 -5.65 -4.01
CA GLU A 87 -10.40 -4.83 -2.79
C GLU A 87 -10.53 -3.33 -3.09
N VAL A 88 -10.67 -2.98 -4.37
CA VAL A 88 -10.87 -1.61 -4.84
C VAL A 88 -12.35 -1.39 -5.09
N TYR A 89 -12.88 -0.32 -4.50
CA TYR A 89 -14.22 0.19 -4.79
C TYR A 89 -14.12 1.30 -5.83
N VAL A 90 -14.95 1.21 -6.86
CA VAL A 90 -14.99 2.16 -7.99
C VAL A 90 -16.36 2.82 -8.03
N PHE A 91 -16.40 4.15 -8.12
CA PHE A 91 -17.62 4.98 -8.16
C PHE A 91 -17.56 5.99 -9.30
#